data_AF-A0A537A631-F1
#
_entry.id   AF-A0A537A631-F1
#
_cell.length_a   1.000
_cell.length_b   1.000
_cell.length_c   1.000
_cell.angle_alpha   90.00
_cell.angle_beta   90.00
_cell.angle_gamma   90.00
#
_symmetry.space_group_name_H-M   'P 1'
#
loop_
_entity.id
_entity.type
_entity.pdbx_description
1 polymer ?
#
loop_
_entity_poly.entity_id
_entity_poly.type
_entity_poly.pdbx_seq_one_letter_code
_entity_poly.pdbx_strand_id
1 'polypeptide(L)'
;MRTFYVRPERDTGYGRGDGTSYENAWNGFKAVNWDALAGEPATLWVCGGPEGPAGFVTLHVEWSYLKGDDVQARPNTRRESPIAV
;
A
#
# COMPACT_ATOMS: atom_id res chain seq x y z
N MET A 1 -13.00 10.35 0.35
CA MET A 1 -12.15 9.34 -0.33
C MET A 1 -10.83 10.03 -0.66
N ARG A 2 -9.71 9.51 -0.15
CA ARG A 2 -8.39 10.13 -0.31
C ARG A 2 -7.86 9.80 -1.71
N THR A 3 -7.43 10.79 -2.48
CA THR A 3 -6.88 10.58 -3.82
C THR A 3 -5.42 10.97 -3.82
N PHE A 4 -4.58 10.09 -4.35
CA PHE A 4 -3.16 10.29 -4.52
C PHE A 4 -2.76 10.15 -5.98
N TYR A 5 -1.62 10.74 -6.33
CA TYR A 5 -1.13 10.80 -7.70
C TYR A 5 0.29 10.26 -7.77
N VAL A 6 0.53 9.41 -8.75
CA VAL A 6 1.88 8.99 -9.15
C VAL A 6 2.03 9.23 -10.64
N ARG A 7 3.18 9.78 -11.03
CA ARG A 7 3.54 10.09 -12.42
C ARG A 7 4.80 9.32 -12.81
N PRO A 8 5.13 9.20 -14.12
CA PRO A 8 6.35 8.53 -14.54
C PRO A 8 7.58 9.16 -13.88
N GLU A 9 8.61 8.37 -13.62
CA GLU A 9 9.83 8.91 -13.02
C GLU A 9 10.49 9.94 -13.94
N ARG A 10 10.93 11.07 -13.37
CA ARG A 10 11.78 12.06 -14.03
C ARG A 10 12.86 12.58 -13.08
N ASP A 11 13.99 13.00 -13.63
CA ASP A 11 15.15 13.43 -12.83
C ASP A 11 14.85 14.58 -11.86
N THR A 12 13.95 15.49 -12.25
CA THR A 12 13.61 16.68 -11.45
C THR A 12 12.54 16.45 -10.39
N GLY A 13 11.88 15.28 -10.37
CA GLY A 13 10.74 15.00 -9.49
C GLY A 13 9.55 15.94 -9.70
N TYR A 14 8.50 15.86 -8.87
CA TYR A 14 7.28 16.66 -9.02
C TYR A 14 6.98 17.45 -7.75
N GLY A 15 7.06 18.79 -7.82
CA GLY A 15 6.66 19.67 -6.72
C GLY A 15 7.25 19.23 -5.38
N ARG A 16 6.37 19.01 -4.39
CA ARG A 16 6.74 18.49 -3.07
C ARG A 16 6.94 16.97 -3.03
N GLY A 17 6.44 16.23 -4.02
CA GLY A 17 6.51 14.77 -4.05
C GLY A 17 5.71 14.08 -2.94
N ASP A 18 4.61 14.68 -2.48
CA ASP A 18 3.75 14.13 -1.43
C ASP A 18 2.54 13.33 -1.96
N GLY A 19 2.35 13.29 -3.27
CA GLY A 19 1.26 12.57 -3.93
C GLY A 19 -0.10 13.23 -3.82
N THR A 20 -0.24 14.40 -3.17
CA THR A 20 -1.55 15.00 -2.86
C THR A 20 -2.21 15.76 -4.01
N SER A 21 -1.45 16.05 -5.07
CA SER A 21 -1.95 16.63 -6.32
C SER A 21 -1.14 16.14 -7.52
N TYR A 22 -1.60 16.43 -8.74
CA TYR A 22 -0.87 16.09 -9.97
C TYR A 22 0.49 16.81 -10.07
N GLU A 23 0.58 18.03 -9.55
CA GLU A 23 1.81 18.84 -9.48
C GLU A 23 2.80 18.33 -8.43
N ASN A 24 2.29 17.75 -7.34
CA ASN A 24 3.07 17.20 -6.24
C ASN A 24 3.11 15.66 -6.25
N ALA A 25 2.85 15.04 -7.41
CA ALA A 25 2.73 13.59 -7.53
C ALA A 25 3.99 12.84 -7.07
N TRP A 26 3.85 11.58 -6.66
CA TRP A 26 5.00 10.71 -6.46
C TRP A 26 5.76 10.49 -7.78
N ASN A 27 7.09 10.55 -7.69
CA ASN A 27 7.99 10.45 -8.84
C ASN A 27 8.31 8.98 -9.16
N GLY A 28 7.43 8.35 -9.94
CA GLY A 28 7.48 6.92 -10.24
C GLY A 28 6.83 6.05 -9.16
N PHE A 29 6.42 4.85 -9.54
CA PHE A 29 5.70 3.92 -8.66
C PHE A 29 6.51 3.50 -7.43
N LYS A 30 7.85 3.49 -7.54
CA LYS A 30 8.76 3.20 -6.41
C LYS A 30 8.70 4.25 -5.29
N ALA A 31 8.25 5.47 -5.59
CA ALA A 31 8.18 6.58 -4.65
C ALA A 31 6.83 6.65 -3.92
N VAL A 32 5.90 5.74 -4.22
CA VAL A 32 4.60 5.65 -3.55
C VAL A 32 4.81 5.44 -2.05
N ASN A 33 4.26 6.34 -1.24
CA ASN A 33 4.25 6.19 0.21
C ASN A 33 3.04 5.32 0.61
N TRP A 34 3.30 4.05 0.91
CA TRP A 34 2.28 3.09 1.31
C TRP A 34 1.65 3.42 2.66
N ASP A 35 2.37 4.05 3.58
CA ASP A 35 1.83 4.48 4.87
C ASP A 35 0.77 5.57 4.69
N ALA A 36 0.95 6.46 3.70
CA ALA A 36 -0.06 7.46 3.35
C ALA A 36 -1.34 6.84 2.77
N LEU A 37 -1.24 5.65 2.17
CA LEU A 37 -2.37 4.89 1.64
C LEU A 37 -3.03 3.99 2.69
N ALA A 38 -2.38 3.74 3.83
CA ALA A 38 -2.87 2.87 4.90
C ALA A 38 -4.14 3.41 5.60
N GLY A 39 -4.92 2.51 6.18
CA GLY A 39 -6.12 2.84 6.96
C GLY A 39 -7.38 2.91 6.10
N GLU A 40 -7.83 4.13 5.78
CA GLU A 40 -9.07 4.32 5.01
C GLU A 40 -8.90 3.99 3.53
N PRO A 41 -9.96 3.56 2.82
CA PRO A 41 -9.93 3.41 1.38
C PRO A 41 -9.39 4.65 0.66
N ALA A 42 -8.46 4.42 -0.26
CA ALA A 42 -7.81 5.46 -1.03
C ALA A 42 -7.78 5.10 -2.51
N THR A 43 -7.68 6.13 -3.35
CA THR A 43 -7.54 5.99 -4.79
C THR A 43 -6.15 6.47 -5.18
N LEU A 44 -5.38 5.65 -5.89
CA LEU A 44 -4.12 6.06 -6.51
C LEU A 44 -4.32 6.21 -8.01
N TRP A 45 -4.11 7.42 -8.52
CA TRP A 45 -4.08 7.70 -9.95
C TRP A 45 -2.67 7.49 -10.47
N VAL A 46 -2.50 6.47 -11.29
CA VAL A 46 -1.26 6.20 -12.02
C VAL A 46 -1.34 6.92 -13.35
N CYS A 47 -0.78 8.12 -13.38
CA CYS A 47 -0.89 9.01 -14.52
C CYS A 47 0.14 8.67 -15.60
N GLY A 48 -0.30 8.68 -16.85
CA GLY A 48 0.58 8.70 -18.01
C GLY A 48 1.34 10.03 -18.12
N GLY A 49 2.47 9.99 -18.81
CA GLY A 49 3.30 11.17 -19.09
C GLY A 49 3.11 11.71 -20.51
N PRO A 50 3.68 12.88 -20.82
CA PRO A 50 3.64 13.48 -22.16
C PRO A 50 4.30 12.64 -23.26
N GLU A 51 5.21 11.73 -22.91
CA GLU A 51 5.88 10.81 -23.85
C GLU A 51 5.23 9.42 -23.92
N GLY A 52 4.16 9.20 -23.16
CA GLY A 52 3.37 7.97 -23.15
C GLY A 52 1.92 8.21 -23.56
N PRO A 53 1.05 7.18 -23.49
CA PRO A 53 -0.37 7.36 -23.72
C PRO A 53 -0.94 8.39 -22.76
N ALA A 54 -1.60 9.42 -23.30
CA ALA A 54 -2.38 10.34 -22.49
C ALA A 54 -3.48 9.55 -21.76
N GLY A 55 -3.54 9.70 -20.44
CA GLY A 55 -4.51 9.00 -19.62
C GLY A 55 -4.01 8.69 -18.22
N PHE A 56 -4.79 7.92 -17.50
CA PHE A 56 -4.45 7.44 -16.16
C PHE A 56 -5.14 6.09 -15.91
N VAL A 57 -4.53 5.30 -15.04
CA VAL A 57 -5.17 4.13 -14.44
C VAL A 57 -5.53 4.49 -13.00
N THR A 58 -6.74 4.11 -12.60
CA THR A 58 -7.20 4.26 -11.22
C THR A 58 -6.99 2.94 -10.48
N LEU A 59 -6.20 2.98 -9.41
CA LEU A 59 -6.05 1.86 -8.48
C LEU A 59 -6.84 2.17 -7.21
N HIS A 60 -7.83 1.32 -6.92
CA HIS A 60 -8.56 1.38 -5.66
C HIS A 60 -7.79 0.58 -4.61
N VAL A 61 -7.40 1.25 -3.53
CA VAL A 61 -6.60 0.67 -2.46
C VAL A 61 -7.48 0.50 -1.23
N GLU A 62 -7.76 -0.74 -0.89
CA GLU A 62 -8.44 -1.13 0.33
C GLU A 62 -7.55 -2.04 1.16
N TRP A 63 -7.38 -1.68 2.41
CA TRP A 63 -6.71 -2.51 3.41
C TRP A 63 -7.76 -3.39 4.11
N SER A 64 -8.47 -4.21 3.32
CA SER A 64 -9.25 -5.30 3.88
C SER A 64 -8.29 -6.48 4.08
N TYR A 65 -7.89 -6.70 5.33
CA TYR A 65 -6.94 -7.74 5.69
C TYR A 65 -7.36 -9.09 5.10
N LEU A 66 -6.42 -9.76 4.41
CA LEU A 66 -6.31 -11.21 4.46
C LEU A 66 -6.55 -11.60 5.92
N LYS A 67 -7.66 -12.29 6.23
CA LYS A 67 -7.97 -12.70 7.61
C LYS A 67 -6.72 -13.35 8.20
N GLY A 68 -6.31 -12.85 9.37
CA GLY A 68 -5.02 -13.14 9.96
C GLY A 68 -4.73 -14.63 10.12
N ASP A 69 -3.46 -14.98 10.00
CA ASP A 69 -2.92 -16.04 10.83
C ASP A 69 -2.97 -15.53 12.28
N ASP A 70 -4.15 -15.68 12.88
CA ASP A 70 -4.29 -15.78 14.33
C ASP A 70 -3.35 -16.91 14.75
N VAL A 71 -2.17 -16.52 15.21
CA VAL A 71 -1.33 -17.33 16.08
C VAL A 71 -2.13 -17.53 17.37
N GLN A 72 -3.11 -18.43 17.32
CA GLN A 72 -3.55 -19.16 18.49
C GLN A 72 -2.37 -20.03 18.91
N ALA A 73 -1.49 -19.43 19.70
CA ALA A 73 -0.66 -20.16 20.64
C ALA A 73 -1.61 -20.99 21.51
N ARG A 74 -1.93 -22.21 21.06
CA ARG A 74 -2.57 -23.21 21.91
C ARG A 74 -1.65 -23.37 23.11
N PRO A 75 -2.12 -23.21 24.36
CA PRO A 75 -1.33 -23.66 25.48
C PRO A 75 -1.11 -25.15 25.29
N ASN A 76 0.15 -25.56 25.15
CA ASN A 76 0.52 -26.96 25.08
C ASN A 76 0.14 -27.59 26.43
N THR A 77 -1.04 -28.19 26.53
CA THR A 77 -1.40 -29.05 27.65
C THR A 77 -0.55 -30.31 27.52
N ARG A 78 0.69 -30.20 27.99
CA ARG A 78 1.54 -31.33 28.30
C ARG A 78 0.79 -32.16 29.34
N ARG A 79 -0.01 -33.12 28.86
CA ARG A 79 -0.48 -34.25 29.65
C ARG A 79 0.79 -34.97 30.10
N GLU A 80 1.18 -34.76 31.35
CA GLU A 80 2.08 -35.68 32.02
C GLU A 80 1.41 -37.05 31.98
N SER A 81 2.05 -38.01 31.29
CA SER A 81 1.67 -39.41 31.42
C SER A 81 2.03 -39.87 32.84
N PRO A 82 1.17 -40.62 33.53
CA PRO A 82 1.53 -41.16 34.83
C PRO A 82 2.73 -42.09 34.67
N ILE A 83 3.73 -41.91 35.54
CA ILE A 83 4.82 -42.87 35.70
C ILE A 83 4.18 -44.17 36.20
N ALA A 84 4.23 -45.21 35.39
CA ALA A 84 3.86 -46.56 35.83
C ALA A 84 4.86 -47.01 36.90
N VAL A 85 4.32 -47.44 38.05
CA VAL A 85 5.05 -48.07 39.16
C VAL A 85 5.44 -49.48 38.78
#